data_AF-O30747-F1
#
_entry.id   AF-O30747-F1
#
_cell.length_a   1.000
_cell.length_b   1.000
_cell.length_c   1.000
_cell.angle_alpha   90.00
_cell.angle_beta   90.00
_cell.angle_gamma   90.00
#
_symmetry.space_group_name_H-M   'P 1'
#
loop_
_entity.id
_entity.type
_entity.pdbx_description
1 polymer ?
#
loop_
_entity_poly.entity_id
_entity_poly.type
_entity_poly.pdbx_seq_one_letter_code
_entity_poly.pdbx_strand_id
1 'polypeptide(L)'
;MASDRPSTYTGPALFSRGFRPFFLLSALFAAAAIPAWLAIWTGRLALAGPFGPVDWHIHEMLFGYTSAVVAGFLFTAIPNWTGRMPRQGLPLALLAGLWIAGRFAVAGAFGANPLLVLVLDAGFLLAVTAMALVEIAAGRNWKNLMVVVPVGIYLLANVIFHLE
;
A
#
# COMPACT_ATOMS: atom_id res chain seq x y z
N MET A 1 -20.32 26.45 24.49
CA MET A 1 -19.81 26.33 23.11
C MET A 1 -18.34 25.93 23.22
N ALA A 2 -18.05 24.64 23.34
CA ALA A 2 -16.68 24.14 23.45
C ALA A 2 -16.02 24.24 22.07
N SER A 3 -14.91 24.95 21.97
CA SER A 3 -14.12 25.02 20.75
C SER A 3 -13.44 23.67 20.52
N ASP A 4 -14.01 22.83 19.66
CA ASP A 4 -13.35 21.66 19.07
C ASP A 4 -12.24 22.17 18.15
N ARG A 5 -11.06 22.45 18.72
CA ARG A 5 -9.85 22.62 17.92
C ARG A 5 -9.41 21.22 17.49
N PRO A 6 -9.33 20.92 16.17
CA PRO A 6 -8.78 19.65 15.73
C PRO A 6 -7.37 19.52 16.32
N SER A 7 -7.11 18.41 17.02
CA SER A 7 -5.80 18.08 17.56
C SER A 7 -4.73 18.29 16.49
N THR A 8 -3.88 19.29 16.68
CA THR A 8 -2.83 19.65 15.74
C THR A 8 -1.72 18.61 15.87
N TYR A 9 -1.71 17.63 14.97
CA TYR A 9 -0.60 16.68 14.89
C TYR A 9 0.74 17.41 14.75
N THR A 10 1.66 17.18 15.69
CA THR A 10 2.96 17.87 15.79
C THR A 10 4.14 17.10 15.17
N GLY A 11 3.90 15.94 14.58
CA GLY A 11 4.94 15.14 13.91
C GLY A 11 5.18 15.53 12.44
N PRO A 12 5.99 14.76 11.70
CA PRO A 12 6.35 15.09 10.32
C PRO A 12 5.12 15.28 9.41
N ALA A 13 5.08 16.38 8.65
CA ALA A 13 3.93 16.75 7.82
C ALA A 13 3.49 15.65 6.85
N LEU A 14 4.40 14.75 6.45
CA LEU A 14 4.12 13.58 5.62
C LEU A 14 3.11 12.64 6.27
N PHE A 15 3.19 12.39 7.59
CA PHE A 15 2.32 11.45 8.30
C PHE A 15 1.10 12.09 8.97
N SER A 16 0.85 13.37 8.69
CA SER A 16 -0.32 14.09 9.20
C SER A 16 -1.64 13.68 8.53
N ARG A 17 -1.60 13.11 7.32
CA ARG A 17 -2.78 12.66 6.57
C ARG A 17 -2.42 11.41 5.79
N GLY A 18 -3.24 10.37 5.86
CA GLY A 18 -2.93 9.07 5.26
C GLY A 18 -2.72 9.10 3.75
N PHE A 19 -3.32 10.04 3.02
CA PHE A 19 -3.13 10.12 1.56
C PHE A 19 -1.73 10.61 1.13
N ARG A 20 -1.08 11.43 1.96
CA ARG A 20 0.20 12.08 1.63
C ARG A 20 1.33 11.08 1.39
N PRO A 21 1.62 10.12 2.29
CA PRO A 21 2.71 9.19 2.07
C PRO A 21 2.45 8.31 0.86
N PHE A 22 1.24 7.80 0.66
CA PHE A 22 1.00 6.83 -0.41
C PHE A 22 0.90 7.44 -1.81
N PHE A 23 0.37 8.67 -1.96
CA PHE A 23 0.46 9.36 -3.25
C PHE A 23 1.90 9.75 -3.59
N LEU A 24 2.69 10.18 -2.60
CA LEU A 24 4.11 10.46 -2.82
C LEU A 24 4.87 9.18 -3.18
N LEU A 25 4.69 8.10 -2.42
CA LEU A 25 5.35 6.82 -2.65
C LEU A 25 4.98 6.22 -4.01
N SER A 26 3.69 6.24 -4.40
CA SER A 26 3.29 5.77 -5.73
C SER A 26 3.91 6.58 -6.86
N ALA A 27 3.97 7.91 -6.74
CA ALA A 27 4.61 8.75 -7.76
C ALA A 27 6.11 8.47 -7.87
N LEU A 28 6.82 8.45 -6.73
CA LEU A 28 8.26 8.14 -6.70
C LEU A 28 8.54 6.73 -7.21
N PHE A 29 7.69 5.78 -6.85
CA PHE A 29 7.84 4.39 -7.26
C PHE A 29 7.62 4.21 -8.76
N ALA A 30 6.58 4.80 -9.36
CA ALA A 30 6.40 4.75 -10.81
C ALA A 30 7.59 5.38 -11.55
N ALA A 31 8.08 6.52 -11.05
CA ALA A 31 9.24 7.20 -11.61
C ALA A 31 10.54 6.36 -11.55
N ALA A 32 10.68 5.47 -10.56
CA ALA A 32 11.84 4.59 -10.41
C ALA A 32 11.65 3.22 -11.09
N ALA A 33 10.48 2.61 -10.95
CA ALA A 33 10.18 1.25 -11.40
C ALA A 33 10.14 1.14 -12.92
N ILE A 34 9.68 2.17 -13.63
CA ILE A 34 9.62 2.15 -15.10
C ILE A 34 11.04 2.14 -15.72
N PRO A 35 11.97 3.05 -15.35
CA PRO A 35 13.36 2.96 -15.79
C PRO A 35 14.07 1.68 -15.34
N ALA A 36 13.81 1.23 -14.09
CA ALA A 36 14.38 -0.01 -13.58
C ALA A 36 13.93 -1.21 -14.42
N TRP A 37 12.64 -1.28 -14.76
CA TRP A 37 12.11 -2.32 -15.64
C TRP A 37 12.80 -2.32 -17.01
N LEU A 38 12.98 -1.14 -17.64
CA LEU A 38 13.66 -1.07 -18.93
C LEU A 38 15.11 -1.59 -18.86
N ALA A 39 15.81 -1.31 -17.76
CA ALA A 39 17.14 -1.84 -17.51
C ALA A 39 17.11 -3.37 -17.34
N ILE A 40 16.12 -3.91 -16.63
CA ILE A 40 15.94 -5.35 -16.42
C ILE A 40 15.59 -6.06 -17.74
N TRP A 41 14.62 -5.52 -18.48
CA TRP A 41 14.17 -6.04 -19.77
C TRP A 41 15.28 -6.09 -20.81
N THR A 42 16.18 -5.12 -20.79
CA THR A 42 17.35 -5.07 -21.70
C THR A 42 18.56 -5.86 -21.18
N GLY A 43 18.43 -6.55 -20.06
CA GLY A 43 19.50 -7.36 -19.46
C GLY A 43 20.63 -6.55 -18.79
N ARG A 44 20.45 -5.24 -18.59
CA ARG A 44 21.43 -4.38 -17.91
C ARG A 44 21.37 -4.50 -16.39
N LEU A 45 20.23 -4.94 -15.86
CA LEU A 45 20.02 -5.21 -14.45
C LEU A 45 19.41 -6.61 -14.30
N ALA A 46 19.89 -7.39 -13.33
CA ALA A 46 19.29 -8.68 -12.99
C ALA A 46 18.36 -8.52 -11.79
N LEU A 47 17.23 -9.20 -11.81
CA LEU A 47 16.39 -9.38 -10.64
C LEU A 47 16.86 -10.60 -9.85
N ALA A 48 16.82 -10.50 -8.53
CA ALA A 48 17.01 -11.64 -7.62
C ALA A 48 15.70 -12.07 -6.94
N GLY A 49 14.57 -11.46 -7.36
CA GLY A 49 13.24 -11.73 -6.85
C GLY A 49 12.62 -13.01 -7.43
N PRO A 50 11.40 -13.36 -6.99
CA PRO A 50 10.73 -14.58 -7.42
C PRO A 50 10.21 -14.52 -8.87
N PHE A 51 10.10 -13.33 -9.46
CA PHE A 51 9.46 -13.11 -10.75
C PHE A 51 10.46 -12.85 -11.88
N GLY A 52 10.11 -13.30 -13.08
CA GLY A 52 10.82 -12.92 -14.31
C GLY A 52 10.64 -11.44 -14.66
N PRO A 53 11.41 -10.89 -15.62
CA PRO A 53 11.37 -9.47 -15.99
C PRO A 53 9.98 -8.91 -16.34
N VAL A 54 9.15 -9.67 -17.06
CA VAL A 54 7.80 -9.23 -17.45
C VAL A 54 6.86 -9.29 -16.24
N ASP A 55 6.85 -10.43 -15.56
CA ASP A 55 5.95 -10.66 -14.42
C ASP A 55 6.24 -9.71 -13.27
N TRP A 56 7.52 -9.37 -13.04
CA TRP A 56 7.92 -8.34 -12.09
C TRP A 56 7.30 -6.99 -12.43
N HIS A 57 7.32 -6.57 -13.71
CA HIS A 57 6.68 -5.32 -14.11
C HIS A 57 5.17 -5.34 -13.95
N ILE A 58 4.53 -6.43 -14.39
CA ILE A 58 3.08 -6.61 -14.22
C ILE A 58 2.72 -6.52 -12.73
N HIS A 59 3.43 -7.26 -11.90
CA HIS A 59 3.24 -7.27 -10.46
C HIS A 59 3.44 -5.86 -9.86
N GLU A 60 4.53 -5.19 -10.20
CA GLU A 60 4.83 -3.87 -9.65
C GLU A 60 3.92 -2.75 -10.15
N MET A 61 3.32 -2.86 -11.34
CA MET A 61 2.33 -1.89 -11.81
C MET A 61 0.94 -2.14 -11.19
N LEU A 62 0.55 -3.41 -11.09
CA LEU A 62 -0.67 -3.81 -10.41
C LEU A 62 -0.48 -3.67 -8.90
N PHE A 63 0.03 -4.69 -8.23
CA PHE A 63 0.11 -4.79 -6.77
C PHE A 63 1.14 -3.84 -6.14
N GLY A 64 2.11 -3.38 -6.92
CA GLY A 64 3.10 -2.39 -6.52
C GLY A 64 2.53 -0.98 -6.32
N TYR A 65 2.46 -0.29 -7.45
CA TYR A 65 2.01 1.07 -7.64
C TYR A 65 0.52 1.25 -7.30
N THR A 66 -0.36 0.43 -7.89
CA THR A 66 -1.81 0.66 -7.77
C THR A 66 -2.29 0.45 -6.33
N SER A 67 -1.66 -0.44 -5.56
CA SER A 67 -2.01 -0.62 -4.13
C SER A 67 -1.72 0.62 -3.29
N ALA A 68 -0.61 1.33 -3.54
CA ALA A 68 -0.33 2.61 -2.88
C ALA A 68 -1.35 3.68 -3.29
N VAL A 69 -1.70 3.77 -4.57
CA VAL A 69 -2.75 4.71 -5.04
C VAL A 69 -4.08 4.43 -4.36
N VAL A 70 -4.50 3.17 -4.31
CA VAL A 70 -5.73 2.74 -3.62
C VAL A 70 -5.70 3.09 -2.14
N ALA A 71 -4.59 2.83 -1.44
CA ALA A 71 -4.45 3.22 -0.04
C ALA A 71 -4.55 4.74 0.15
N GLY A 72 -3.91 5.53 -0.72
CA GLY A 72 -4.00 6.98 -0.70
C GLY A 72 -5.43 7.49 -0.85
N PHE A 73 -6.19 6.90 -1.78
CA PHE A 73 -7.61 7.17 -1.98
C PHE A 73 -8.45 6.78 -0.75
N LEU A 74 -8.30 5.56 -0.23
CA LEU A 74 -9.06 5.07 0.93
C LEU A 74 -8.83 5.92 2.18
N PHE A 75 -7.58 6.34 2.43
CA PHE A 75 -7.28 7.22 3.56
C PHE A 75 -7.76 8.66 3.38
N THR A 76 -8.24 9.04 2.19
CA THR A 76 -8.99 10.27 1.98
C THR A 76 -10.49 10.04 2.16
N ALA A 77 -11.01 8.95 1.60
CA ALA A 77 -12.44 8.66 1.54
C ALA A 77 -13.03 8.21 2.89
N ILE A 78 -12.36 7.32 3.60
CA ILE A 78 -12.88 6.71 4.85
C ILE A 78 -13.10 7.76 5.97
N PRO A 79 -12.17 8.69 6.24
CA PRO A 79 -12.43 9.76 7.20
C PRO A 79 -13.66 10.60 6.84
N ASN A 80 -13.85 10.91 5.55
CA ASN A 80 -15.01 11.67 5.07
C ASN A 80 -16.33 10.91 5.27
N TRP A 81 -16.32 9.58 5.15
CA TRP A 81 -17.51 8.75 5.35
C TRP A 81 -17.84 8.50 6.82
N THR A 82 -16.83 8.36 7.66
CA THR A 82 -16.99 7.92 9.05
C THR A 82 -17.02 9.08 10.04
N GLY A 83 -16.58 10.28 9.63
CA GLY A 83 -16.40 11.43 10.52
C GLY A 83 -15.30 11.24 11.56
N ARG A 84 -14.57 10.12 11.53
CA ARG A 84 -13.50 9.78 12.46
C ARG A 84 -12.20 10.42 11.99
N MET A 85 -11.36 10.83 12.95
CA MET A 85 -10.03 11.32 12.61
C MET A 85 -9.25 10.20 11.90
N PRO A 86 -8.56 10.51 10.78
CA PRO A 86 -7.71 9.53 10.10
C PRO A 86 -6.66 9.01 11.09
N ARG A 87 -6.27 7.73 10.98
CA ARG A 87 -5.06 7.27 11.68
C ARG A 87 -3.87 8.10 11.19
N GLN A 88 -3.10 8.67 12.12
CA GLN A 88 -2.00 9.59 11.85
C GLN A 88 -0.72 9.13 12.56
N GLY A 89 0.44 9.58 12.10
CA GLY A 89 1.72 9.30 12.73
C GLY A 89 2.18 7.84 12.58
N LEU A 90 2.53 7.20 13.70
CA LEU A 90 3.22 5.90 13.71
C LEU A 90 2.51 4.80 12.90
N PRO A 91 1.19 4.59 13.00
CA PRO A 91 0.50 3.58 12.19
C PRO A 91 0.68 3.78 10.67
N LEU A 92 0.68 5.03 10.20
CA LEU A 92 0.92 5.33 8.79
C LEU A 92 2.39 5.09 8.40
N ALA A 93 3.32 5.45 9.29
CA ALA A 93 4.75 5.21 9.05
C ALA A 93 5.06 3.72 8.96
N LEU A 94 4.48 2.90 9.85
CA LEU A 94 4.61 1.44 9.81
C LEU A 94 4.01 0.85 8.54
N LEU A 95 2.82 1.33 8.13
CA LEU A 95 2.17 0.86 6.92
C LEU A 95 2.96 1.25 5.65
N ALA A 96 3.51 2.46 5.61
CA ALA A 96 4.41 2.89 4.54
C ALA A 96 5.71 2.06 4.53
N GLY A 97 6.29 1.78 5.69
CA GLY A 97 7.46 0.91 5.84
C GLY A 97 7.19 -0.51 5.35
N LEU A 98 6.03 -1.08 5.68
CA LEU A 98 5.59 -2.39 5.21
C LEU A 98 5.45 -2.43 3.68
N TRP A 99 4.85 -1.39 3.10
CA TRP A 99 4.76 -1.27 1.63
C TRP A 99 6.15 -1.22 0.98
N ILE A 100 7.06 -0.38 1.51
CA ILE A 100 8.44 -0.28 1.01
C ILE A 100 9.16 -1.63 1.13
N ALA A 101 9.01 -2.32 2.26
CA ALA A 101 9.61 -3.63 2.48
C ALA A 101 9.11 -4.66 1.46
N GLY A 102 7.83 -4.67 1.12
CA GLY A 102 7.27 -5.52 0.06
C GLY A 102 7.95 -5.29 -1.28
N ARG A 103 8.12 -4.02 -1.70
CA ARG A 103 8.79 -3.66 -2.96
C ARG A 103 10.24 -4.15 -3.03
N PHE A 104 11.00 -3.96 -1.95
CA PHE A 104 12.37 -4.46 -1.89
C PHE A 104 12.44 -5.99 -1.85
N ALA A 105 11.49 -6.65 -1.18
CA ALA A 105 11.40 -8.10 -1.16
C ALA A 105 11.12 -8.67 -2.56
N VAL A 106 10.16 -8.09 -3.30
CA VAL A 106 9.82 -8.50 -4.66
C VAL A 106 10.95 -8.24 -5.65
N ALA A 107 11.72 -7.16 -5.46
CA ALA A 107 12.94 -6.93 -6.23
C ALA A 107 14.10 -7.91 -5.90
N GLY A 108 13.97 -8.69 -4.82
CA GLY A 108 14.97 -9.66 -4.37
C GLY A 108 16.07 -9.08 -3.48
N ALA A 109 15.90 -7.87 -2.96
CA ALA A 109 16.96 -7.17 -2.22
C ALA A 109 17.40 -7.87 -0.93
N PHE A 110 16.55 -8.73 -0.37
CA PHE A 110 16.81 -9.44 0.89
C PHE A 110 17.30 -10.88 0.72
N GLY A 111 17.35 -11.41 -0.51
CA GLY A 111 17.59 -12.84 -0.72
C GLY A 111 16.60 -13.74 0.02
N ALA A 112 15.38 -13.23 0.25
CA ALA A 112 14.34 -13.89 1.01
C ALA A 112 13.74 -15.07 0.23
N ASN A 113 13.24 -16.07 0.95
CA ASN A 113 12.48 -17.13 0.31
C ASN A 113 11.12 -16.60 -0.23
N PRO A 114 10.51 -17.27 -1.23
CA PRO A 114 9.27 -16.79 -1.85
C PRO A 114 8.12 -16.56 -0.86
N LEU A 115 8.02 -17.39 0.19
CA LEU A 115 6.96 -17.25 1.19
C LEU A 115 7.09 -15.94 1.98
N LEU A 116 8.30 -15.54 2.36
CA LEU A 116 8.54 -14.28 3.06
C LEU A 116 8.27 -13.08 2.13
N VAL A 117 8.61 -13.19 0.84
CA VAL A 117 8.29 -12.15 -0.15
C VAL A 117 6.77 -11.96 -0.24
N LEU A 118 6.01 -13.05 -0.39
CA LEU A 118 4.54 -13.03 -0.39
C LEU A 118 4.00 -12.36 0.88
N VAL A 119 4.47 -12.77 2.06
CA VAL A 119 3.98 -12.22 3.33
C VAL A 119 4.23 -10.72 3.45
N LEU A 120 5.41 -10.24 3.07
CA LEU A 120 5.74 -8.81 3.11
C LEU A 120 4.91 -8.02 2.10
N ASP A 121 4.75 -8.56 0.90
CA ASP A 121 4.05 -7.93 -0.21
C ASP A 121 2.53 -7.85 0.04
N ALA A 122 1.89 -9.00 0.30
CA ALA A 122 0.46 -9.09 0.59
C ALA A 122 0.09 -8.48 1.95
N GLY A 123 1.04 -8.44 2.90
CA GLY A 123 0.85 -7.88 4.23
C GLY A 123 0.38 -6.43 4.20
N PHE A 124 0.84 -5.63 3.23
CA PHE A 124 0.38 -4.26 3.06
C PHE A 124 -1.12 -4.19 2.72
N LEU A 125 -1.58 -4.91 1.69
CA LEU A 125 -2.98 -4.91 1.29
C LEU A 125 -3.88 -5.52 2.38
N LEU A 126 -3.39 -6.53 3.11
CA LEU A 126 -4.07 -7.08 4.28
C LEU A 126 -4.25 -6.02 5.37
N ALA A 127 -3.20 -5.28 5.69
CA ALA A 127 -3.26 -4.20 6.68
C ALA A 127 -4.22 -3.07 6.26
N VAL A 128 -4.17 -2.65 4.98
CA VAL A 128 -5.11 -1.65 4.43
C VAL A 128 -6.56 -2.14 4.53
N THR A 129 -6.82 -3.39 4.15
CA THR A 129 -8.15 -4.00 4.20
C THR A 129 -8.68 -4.04 5.64
N ALA A 130 -7.85 -4.52 6.58
CA ALA A 130 -8.20 -4.59 7.99
C ALA A 130 -8.46 -3.20 8.60
N MET A 131 -7.62 -2.21 8.29
CA MET A 131 -7.82 -0.83 8.73
C MET A 131 -9.12 -0.24 8.17
N ALA A 132 -9.41 -0.46 6.89
CA ALA A 132 -10.64 0.02 6.27
C ALA A 132 -11.88 -0.61 6.92
N LEU A 133 -11.87 -1.93 7.12
CA LEU A 133 -12.93 -2.66 7.80
C LEU A 133 -13.18 -2.11 9.21
N VAL A 134 -12.12 -1.95 10.01
CA VAL A 134 -12.21 -1.47 11.39
C VAL A 134 -12.77 -0.04 11.45
N GLU A 135 -12.24 0.88 10.65
CA GLU A 135 -12.68 2.28 10.70
C GLU A 135 -14.11 2.46 10.18
N ILE A 136 -14.49 1.76 9.10
CA ILE A 136 -15.85 1.83 8.56
C ILE A 136 -16.88 1.23 9.53
N ALA A 137 -16.57 0.07 10.12
CA ALA A 137 -17.43 -0.58 11.11
C ALA A 137 -17.55 0.27 12.39
N ALA A 138 -16.43 0.84 12.87
CA ALA A 138 -16.43 1.73 14.03
C ALA A 138 -17.19 3.04 13.78
N GLY A 139 -17.19 3.53 12.52
CA GLY A 139 -18.02 4.65 12.08
C GLY A 139 -19.48 4.28 11.78
N ARG A 140 -19.86 2.99 11.91
CA ARG A 140 -21.19 2.44 11.57
C ARG A 140 -21.66 2.81 10.16
N ASN A 141 -20.73 3.03 9.23
CA ASN A 141 -21.05 3.40 7.84
C ASN A 141 -21.18 2.15 6.97
N TRP A 142 -22.22 1.36 7.20
CA TRP A 142 -22.45 0.07 6.54
C TRP A 142 -22.56 0.16 5.02
N LYS A 143 -23.08 1.28 4.51
CA LYS A 143 -23.20 1.52 3.06
C LYS A 143 -21.83 1.50 2.37
N ASN A 144 -20.83 2.09 3.01
CA ASN A 144 -19.48 2.18 2.44
C ASN A 144 -18.62 0.95 2.73
N LEU A 145 -19.09 0.01 3.56
CA LEU A 145 -18.37 -1.25 3.81
C LEU A 145 -18.17 -2.09 2.55
N MET A 146 -19.01 -1.88 1.54
CA MET A 146 -18.86 -2.47 0.20
C MET A 146 -17.47 -2.24 -0.40
N VAL A 147 -16.76 -1.16 -0.06
CA VAL A 147 -15.40 -0.89 -0.56
C VAL A 147 -14.38 -1.93 -0.12
N VAL A 148 -14.63 -2.64 1.00
CA VAL A 148 -13.72 -3.67 1.51
C VAL A 148 -13.69 -4.89 0.57
N VAL A 149 -14.79 -5.15 -0.15
CA VAL A 149 -14.91 -6.28 -1.07
C VAL A 149 -13.89 -6.20 -2.22
N PRO A 150 -13.84 -5.13 -3.05
CA PRO A 150 -12.86 -5.05 -4.13
C PRO A 150 -11.42 -5.00 -3.62
N VAL A 151 -11.16 -4.41 -2.44
CA VAL A 151 -9.80 -4.42 -1.85
C VAL A 151 -9.41 -5.82 -1.37
N GLY A 152 -10.36 -6.59 -0.81
CA GLY A 152 -10.17 -7.98 -0.45
C GLY A 152 -9.93 -8.87 -1.67
N ILE A 153 -10.69 -8.69 -2.75
CA ILE A 153 -10.45 -9.37 -4.04
C ILE A 153 -9.06 -9.02 -4.56
N TYR A 154 -8.67 -7.76 -4.45
CA TYR A 154 -7.36 -7.29 -4.91
C TYR A 154 -6.20 -7.90 -4.11
N LEU A 155 -6.36 -8.05 -2.79
CA LEU A 155 -5.44 -8.81 -1.95
C LEU A 155 -5.36 -10.28 -2.39
N LEU A 156 -6.49 -10.93 -2.64
CA LEU A 156 -6.52 -12.33 -3.09
C LEU A 156 -5.84 -12.49 -4.45
N ALA A 157 -6.09 -11.58 -5.39
CA ALA A 157 -5.43 -11.56 -6.68
C ALA A 157 -3.91 -11.43 -6.54
N ASN A 158 -3.43 -10.60 -5.60
CA ASN A 158 -2.01 -10.50 -5.31
C ASN A 158 -1.45 -11.82 -4.78
N VAL A 159 -2.11 -12.43 -3.80
CA VAL A 159 -1.67 -13.72 -3.24
C VAL A 159 -1.64 -14.80 -4.32
N ILE A 160 -2.65 -14.87 -5.18
CA ILE A 160 -2.70 -15.83 -6.29
C ILE A 160 -1.54 -15.59 -7.25
N PHE A 161 -1.22 -14.34 -7.59
CA PHE A 161 -0.08 -14.03 -8.46
C PHE A 161 1.26 -14.55 -7.92
N HIS A 162 1.46 -14.56 -6.60
CA HIS A 162 2.68 -15.14 -5.99
C HIS A 162 2.71 -16.68 -6.01
N LEU A 163 1.55 -17.33 -6.19
CA LEU A 163 1.42 -18.79 -6.13
C LEU A 163 1.42 -19.46 -7.51
N GLU A 164 1.22 -18.68 -8.58
CA GLU A 164 1.35 -19.12 -9.98
C GLU A 164 2.82 -19.23 -10.40
#